data_AF-F8GY38-F1
#
_entry.id   AF-F8GY38-F1
#
_cell.length_a   1.000
_cell.length_b   1.000
_cell.length_c   1.000
_cell.angle_alpha   90.00
_cell.angle_beta   90.00
_cell.angle_gamma   90.00
#
_symmetry.space_group_name_H-M   'P 1'
#
loop_
_entity.id
_entity.type
_entity.pdbx_description
1 polymer ?
#
loop_
_entity_poly.entity_id
_entity_poly.type
_entity_poly.pdbx_seq_one_letter_code
_entity_poly.pdbx_strand_id
1 'polypeptide(L)'
;MRQAIALDVRGLLARYDMPTRMKAEIEVAVAGNVKRILSQTRISHKNASIKTQERRMYTVCRSFVELRACGFHIESPYSLRHKHVQALVDYWVSQKQSGGTIENKLSHLKAFCQWIGKHNLIRTIGDYVDRKEHGLVRSYVTTTDKSWSGNGIDATAKIAEIGAEHPRVAIQLKLQAAFGLRIEESFSLKVSTALRNLDTMRVVDGTKGGRAREVPVQLRLAVLGEAAALVDPSSGSTTPASYSINEWRSHYNGVLRKYGIYKKGLGVTSHGLRHQWLQEYYKTLTGVDAPVKGGKALDLEAHRQAIQAVVEAAGHSKASKTGAYLSTFSAMARKDKPQVNPDQAKEALVAAGGNKAKAAQALGISRQALYRLLDRHQAGGKSV
;
A
#
# COMPACT_ATOMS: atom_id res chain seq x y z
N MET A 1 -15.20 -32.36 0.78
CA MET A 1 -15.69 -30.96 0.68
C MET A 1 -15.02 -30.12 1.76
N ARG A 2 -14.15 -29.16 1.42
CA ARG A 2 -13.68 -28.17 2.41
C ARG A 2 -14.85 -27.25 2.74
N GLN A 3 -15.32 -27.22 3.99
CA GLN A 3 -16.31 -26.23 4.44
C GLN A 3 -15.83 -24.84 4.02
N ALA A 4 -16.70 -24.07 3.38
CA ALA A 4 -16.39 -22.69 3.04
C ALA A 4 -16.23 -21.91 4.34
N ILE A 5 -14.98 -21.59 4.72
CA ILE A 5 -14.67 -20.74 5.87
C ILE A 5 -15.49 -19.45 5.71
N ALA A 6 -16.41 -19.23 6.64
CA ALA A 6 -17.25 -18.05 6.69
C ALA A 6 -16.79 -17.16 7.84
N LEU A 7 -16.95 -15.84 7.68
CA LEU A 7 -16.73 -14.91 8.76
C LEU A 7 -17.79 -15.15 9.85
N ASP A 8 -17.35 -15.46 11.07
CA ASP A 8 -18.21 -15.45 12.26
C ASP A 8 -18.51 -14.00 12.67
N VAL A 9 -19.59 -13.46 12.11
CA VAL A 9 -20.04 -12.08 12.36
C VAL A 9 -20.50 -11.91 13.81
N ARG A 10 -21.20 -12.89 14.38
CA ARG A 10 -21.69 -12.82 15.77
C ARG A 10 -20.53 -12.79 16.76
N GLY A 11 -19.60 -13.73 16.64
CA GLY A 11 -18.42 -13.78 17.51
C GLY A 11 -17.53 -12.56 17.34
N LEU A 12 -17.50 -11.92 16.16
CA LEU A 12 -16.84 -10.63 15.98
C LEU A 12 -17.57 -9.50 16.72
N LEU A 13 -18.90 -9.37 16.55
CA LEU A 13 -19.71 -8.32 17.17
C LEU A 13 -19.69 -8.39 18.70
N ALA A 14 -19.64 -9.60 19.26
CA ALA A 14 -19.55 -9.83 20.71
C ALA A 14 -18.33 -9.17 21.36
N ARG A 15 -17.23 -8.95 20.60
CA ARG A 15 -15.98 -8.35 21.09
C ARG A 15 -16.03 -6.83 21.24
N TYR A 16 -17.10 -6.19 20.77
CA TYR A 16 -17.24 -4.74 20.81
C TYR A 16 -18.30 -4.35 21.82
N ASP A 17 -17.99 -3.32 22.61
CA ASP A 17 -18.96 -2.68 23.50
C ASP A 17 -19.89 -1.77 22.69
N MET A 18 -21.06 -2.31 22.33
CA MET A 18 -22.09 -1.66 21.53
C MET A 18 -23.46 -2.16 21.99
N PRO A 19 -24.53 -1.36 21.85
CA PRO A 19 -25.88 -1.76 22.21
C PRO A 19 -26.31 -3.06 21.53
N THR A 20 -27.12 -3.84 22.25
CA THR A 20 -27.69 -5.10 21.75
C THR A 20 -28.45 -4.88 20.44
N ARG A 21 -29.26 -3.82 20.38
CA ARG A 21 -29.99 -3.43 19.17
C ARG A 21 -29.05 -3.16 17.99
N MET A 22 -27.99 -2.39 18.22
CA MET A 22 -26.99 -2.09 17.19
C MET A 22 -26.32 -3.36 16.66
N LYS A 23 -25.93 -4.29 17.54
CA LYS A 23 -25.31 -5.56 17.14
C LYS A 23 -26.26 -6.38 16.27
N ALA A 24 -27.51 -6.54 16.68
CA ALA A 24 -28.53 -7.27 15.91
C ALA A 24 -28.76 -6.65 14.53
N GLU A 25 -28.92 -5.33 14.46
CA GLU A 25 -29.15 -4.62 13.20
C GLU A 25 -27.92 -4.67 12.27
N ILE A 26 -26.69 -4.61 12.80
CA ILE A 26 -25.48 -4.81 12.02
C ILE A 26 -25.42 -6.24 11.47
N GLU A 27 -25.72 -7.25 12.29
CA GLU A 27 -25.73 -8.66 11.86
C GLU A 27 -26.65 -8.86 10.65
N VAL A 28 -27.87 -8.33 10.72
CA VAL A 28 -28.84 -8.36 9.61
C VAL A 28 -28.30 -7.64 8.37
N ALA A 29 -27.77 -6.43 8.52
CA ALA A 29 -27.29 -5.62 7.39
C ALA A 29 -26.15 -6.30 6.62
N VAL A 30 -25.31 -7.08 7.31
CA VAL A 30 -24.12 -7.69 6.71
C VAL A 30 -24.37 -9.10 6.21
N ALA A 31 -25.50 -9.72 6.61
CA ALA A 31 -25.95 -11.02 6.09
C ALA A 31 -26.06 -10.96 4.56
N GLY A 32 -25.35 -11.86 3.86
CA GLY A 32 -25.29 -11.88 2.39
C GLY A 32 -24.49 -10.74 1.73
N ASN A 33 -24.31 -9.60 2.39
CA ASN A 33 -23.62 -8.43 1.84
C ASN A 33 -22.11 -8.41 2.09
N VAL A 34 -21.66 -8.93 3.24
CA VAL A 34 -20.24 -8.81 3.63
C VAL A 34 -19.28 -9.45 2.62
N LYS A 35 -19.72 -10.53 1.97
CA LYS A 35 -18.97 -11.26 0.94
C LYS A 35 -18.86 -10.50 -0.38
N ARG A 36 -19.68 -9.48 -0.62
CA ARG A 36 -19.70 -8.74 -1.89
C ARG A 36 -18.42 -7.93 -2.09
N ILE A 37 -17.86 -8.03 -3.29
CA ILE A 37 -16.81 -7.12 -3.76
C ILE A 37 -17.49 -5.80 -4.12
N LEU A 38 -17.13 -4.75 -3.40
CA LEU A 38 -17.60 -3.40 -3.68
C LEU A 38 -16.48 -2.66 -4.39
N SER A 39 -16.61 -2.54 -5.71
CA SER A 39 -15.67 -1.78 -6.53
C SER A 39 -16.45 -1.05 -7.61
N GLN A 40 -16.18 0.25 -7.76
CA GLN A 40 -16.72 1.05 -8.85
C GLN A 40 -16.02 0.77 -10.18
N THR A 41 -14.83 0.15 -10.16
CA THR A 41 -13.97 -0.02 -11.34
C THR A 41 -13.72 -1.48 -11.69
N ARG A 42 -14.25 -2.43 -10.91
CA ARG A 42 -14.07 -3.86 -11.12
C ARG A 42 -15.39 -4.57 -10.90
N ILE A 43 -15.91 -5.16 -11.96
CA ILE A 43 -16.95 -6.16 -11.86
C ILE A 43 -16.28 -7.49 -11.58
N SER A 44 -16.72 -8.19 -10.53
CA SER A 44 -16.22 -9.53 -10.21
C SER A 44 -17.32 -10.34 -9.56
N HIS A 45 -17.58 -11.51 -10.13
CA HIS A 45 -18.53 -12.48 -9.58
C HIS A 45 -17.96 -13.29 -8.41
N LYS A 46 -16.69 -13.05 -8.03
CA LYS A 46 -16.05 -13.71 -6.89
C LYS A 46 -16.42 -13.01 -5.59
N ASN A 47 -16.44 -13.77 -4.50
CA ASN A 47 -16.56 -13.21 -3.15
C ASN A 47 -15.25 -12.50 -2.74
N ALA A 48 -15.40 -11.45 -1.92
CA ALA A 48 -14.29 -10.83 -1.22
C ALA A 48 -13.62 -11.86 -0.30
N SER A 49 -12.29 -11.81 -0.16
CA SER A 49 -11.57 -12.70 0.74
C SER A 49 -12.01 -12.49 2.19
N ILE A 50 -11.94 -13.52 3.03
CA ILE A 50 -12.28 -13.45 4.47
C ILE A 50 -11.55 -12.30 5.16
N LYS A 51 -10.24 -12.15 4.91
CA LYS A 51 -9.44 -11.02 5.38
C LYS A 51 -10.00 -9.64 4.99
N THR A 52 -10.61 -9.52 3.82
CA THR A 52 -11.26 -8.27 3.38
C THR A 52 -12.57 -8.04 4.13
N GLN A 53 -13.34 -9.11 4.33
CA GLN A 53 -14.58 -9.11 5.11
C GLN A 53 -14.30 -8.70 6.56
N GLU A 54 -13.34 -9.34 7.21
CA GLU A 54 -12.89 -9.05 8.58
C GLU A 54 -12.44 -7.60 8.74
N ARG A 55 -11.58 -7.09 7.84
CA ARG A 55 -11.11 -5.70 7.91
C ARG A 55 -12.24 -4.69 7.79
N ARG A 56 -13.20 -4.96 6.88
CA ARG A 56 -14.37 -4.10 6.71
C ARG A 56 -15.20 -4.10 7.98
N MET A 57 -15.50 -5.27 8.54
CA MET A 57 -16.31 -5.37 9.75
C MET A 57 -15.60 -4.81 10.99
N TYR A 58 -14.31 -5.09 11.17
CA TYR A 58 -13.48 -4.46 12.19
C TYR A 58 -13.60 -2.94 12.13
N THR A 59 -13.47 -2.37 10.93
CA THR A 59 -13.55 -0.93 10.72
C THR A 59 -14.92 -0.37 11.08
N VAL A 60 -16.00 -1.03 10.64
CA VAL A 60 -17.38 -0.62 10.94
C VAL A 60 -17.64 -0.65 12.45
N CYS A 61 -17.38 -1.78 13.10
CA CYS A 61 -17.60 -1.92 14.55
C CYS A 61 -16.73 -0.93 15.34
N ARG A 62 -15.45 -0.79 14.98
CA ARG A 62 -14.55 0.15 15.65
C ARG A 62 -15.01 1.59 15.47
N SER A 63 -15.57 1.97 14.33
CA SER A 63 -16.10 3.32 14.10
C SER A 63 -17.29 3.62 15.01
N PHE A 64 -18.17 2.65 15.29
CA PHE A 64 -19.26 2.85 16.24
C PHE A 64 -18.77 3.01 17.69
N VAL A 65 -17.73 2.27 18.08
CA VAL A 65 -17.07 2.48 19.38
C VAL A 65 -16.39 3.85 19.44
N GLU A 66 -15.67 4.25 18.39
CA GLU A 66 -15.02 5.56 18.30
C GLU A 66 -16.05 6.71 18.34
N LEU A 67 -17.26 6.52 17.78
CA LEU A 67 -18.35 7.50 17.91
C LEU A 67 -18.78 7.74 19.36
N ARG A 68 -18.86 6.69 20.17
CA ARG A 68 -19.17 6.82 21.60
C ARG A 68 -18.07 7.61 22.33
N ALA A 69 -16.80 7.35 22.01
CA ALA A 69 -15.69 8.12 22.54
C ALA A 69 -15.73 9.61 22.10
N CYS A 70 -16.38 9.92 20.98
CA CYS A 70 -16.65 11.28 20.52
C CYS A 70 -17.95 11.87 21.12
N GLY A 71 -18.58 11.21 22.10
CA GLY A 71 -19.82 11.67 22.75
C GLY A 71 -21.12 11.24 22.05
N PHE A 72 -21.05 10.51 20.92
CA PHE A 72 -22.24 10.08 20.18
C PHE A 72 -22.69 8.67 20.59
N HIS A 73 -23.77 8.63 21.37
CA HIS A 73 -24.36 7.39 21.91
C HIS A 73 -25.51 6.89 21.04
N ILE A 74 -25.24 6.57 19.78
CA ILE A 74 -26.28 6.05 18.89
C ILE A 74 -26.60 4.57 19.19
N GLU A 75 -27.88 4.25 19.21
CA GLU A 75 -28.39 2.90 19.54
C GLU A 75 -28.60 2.00 18.31
N SER A 76 -28.53 2.58 17.11
CA SER A 76 -28.80 1.91 15.83
C SER A 76 -27.87 2.41 14.73
N PRO A 77 -27.32 1.54 13.85
CA PRO A 77 -26.60 1.96 12.64
C PRO A 77 -27.46 2.84 11.71
N TYR A 78 -28.78 2.65 11.70
CA TYR A 78 -29.73 3.48 10.95
C TYR A 78 -29.86 4.91 11.53
N SER A 79 -29.26 5.18 12.69
CA SER A 79 -29.14 6.53 13.26
C SER A 79 -27.89 7.30 12.79
N LEU A 80 -26.99 6.69 12.01
CA LEU A 80 -25.82 7.39 11.45
C LEU A 80 -26.24 8.60 10.58
N ARG A 81 -25.60 9.75 10.74
CA ARG A 81 -25.86 11.02 10.02
C ARG A 81 -24.53 11.70 9.67
N HIS A 82 -24.55 12.71 8.80
CA HIS A 82 -23.32 13.39 8.35
C HIS A 82 -22.48 13.91 9.52
N LYS A 83 -23.10 14.49 10.56
CA LYS A 83 -22.40 14.96 11.77
C LYS A 83 -21.57 13.89 12.49
N HIS A 84 -22.03 12.63 12.47
CA HIS A 84 -21.29 11.52 13.07
C HIS A 84 -20.04 11.18 12.25
N VAL A 85 -20.16 11.23 10.92
CA VAL A 85 -19.03 10.96 10.02
C VAL A 85 -17.99 12.08 10.10
N GLN A 86 -18.44 13.34 10.21
CA GLN A 86 -17.57 14.49 10.48
C GLN A 86 -16.78 14.27 11.78
N ALA A 87 -17.47 13.99 12.89
CA ALA A 87 -16.81 13.76 14.18
C ALA A 87 -15.78 12.62 14.15
N LEU A 88 -16.06 11.53 13.41
CA LEU A 88 -15.09 10.46 13.18
C LEU A 88 -13.86 10.92 12.42
N VAL A 89 -14.03 11.71 11.36
CA VAL A 89 -12.91 12.23 10.58
C VAL A 89 -12.07 13.18 11.44
N ASP A 90 -12.69 14.11 12.16
CA ASP A 90 -12.01 15.03 13.08
C ASP A 90 -11.21 14.25 14.14
N TYR A 91 -11.82 13.22 14.71
CA TYR A 91 -11.16 12.32 15.65
C TYR A 91 -9.97 11.59 15.01
N TRP A 92 -10.09 11.04 13.81
CA TRP A 92 -8.97 10.35 13.17
C TRP A 92 -7.84 11.30 12.76
N VAL A 93 -8.16 12.53 12.39
CA VAL A 93 -7.19 13.60 12.10
C VAL A 93 -6.46 14.01 13.38
N SER A 94 -7.17 14.19 14.51
CA SER A 94 -6.54 14.50 15.79
C SER A 94 -5.63 13.38 16.29
N GLN A 95 -5.96 12.12 15.98
CA GLN A 95 -5.12 10.94 16.21
C GLN A 95 -3.95 10.81 15.20
N LYS A 96 -3.72 11.82 14.35
CA LYS A 96 -2.65 11.87 13.34
C LYS A 96 -2.64 10.65 12.41
N GLN A 97 -3.81 10.09 12.11
CA GLN A 97 -3.92 8.98 11.17
C GLN A 97 -3.62 9.45 9.75
N SER A 98 -2.92 8.63 8.98
CA SER A 98 -2.59 8.98 7.58
C SER A 98 -3.86 9.12 6.72
N GLY A 99 -3.81 10.00 5.71
CA GLY A 99 -4.93 10.15 4.77
C GLY A 99 -5.34 8.83 4.10
N GLY A 100 -4.41 7.91 3.86
CA GLY A 100 -4.72 6.57 3.34
C GLY A 100 -5.46 5.67 4.32
N THR A 101 -5.21 5.82 5.62
CA THR A 101 -5.95 5.13 6.68
C THR A 101 -7.39 5.64 6.73
N ILE A 102 -7.57 6.96 6.76
CA ILE A 102 -8.89 7.61 6.84
C ILE A 102 -9.73 7.28 5.58
N GLU A 103 -9.15 7.40 4.38
CA GLU A 103 -9.84 7.02 3.14
C GLU A 103 -10.29 5.55 3.12
N ASN A 104 -9.48 4.63 3.65
CA ASN A 104 -9.86 3.22 3.77
C ASN A 104 -11.01 3.04 4.76
N LYS A 105 -10.98 3.76 5.90
CA LYS A 105 -12.07 3.73 6.88
C LYS A 105 -13.38 4.22 6.27
N LEU A 106 -13.35 5.38 5.60
CA LEU A 106 -14.48 5.94 4.86
C LEU A 106 -14.98 4.97 3.78
N SER A 107 -14.08 4.29 3.05
CA SER A 107 -14.47 3.30 2.04
C SER A 107 -15.23 2.11 2.64
N HIS A 108 -14.82 1.62 3.81
CA HIS A 108 -15.51 0.55 4.51
C HIS A 108 -16.85 1.00 5.10
N LEU A 109 -16.92 2.22 5.64
CA LEU A 109 -18.18 2.81 6.09
C LEU A 109 -19.14 3.06 4.94
N LYS A 110 -18.65 3.51 3.77
CA LYS A 110 -19.47 3.73 2.57
C LYS A 110 -20.12 2.43 2.12
N ALA A 111 -19.32 1.36 2.05
CA ALA A 111 -19.81 0.01 1.78
C ALA A 111 -20.93 -0.40 2.73
N PHE A 112 -20.72 -0.23 4.04
CA PHE A 112 -21.73 -0.55 5.04
C PHE A 112 -22.99 0.32 4.92
N CYS A 113 -22.84 1.62 4.71
CA CYS A 113 -23.95 2.56 4.55
C CYS A 113 -24.82 2.21 3.35
N GLN A 114 -24.24 1.73 2.25
CA GLN A 114 -24.99 1.24 1.09
C GLN A 114 -25.91 0.06 1.46
N TRP A 115 -25.44 -0.87 2.32
CA TRP A 115 -26.24 -2.03 2.72
C TRP A 115 -27.44 -1.69 3.60
N ILE A 116 -27.34 -0.58 4.36
CA ILE A 116 -28.44 -0.08 5.20
C ILE A 116 -29.28 1.01 4.51
N GLY A 117 -29.17 1.15 3.18
CA GLY A 117 -29.97 2.08 2.37
C GLY A 117 -29.47 3.54 2.35
N LYS A 118 -28.34 3.85 2.99
CA LYS A 118 -27.78 5.20 3.13
C LYS A 118 -26.68 5.51 2.11
N HIS A 119 -27.03 5.43 0.84
CA HIS A 119 -26.10 5.47 -0.29
C HIS A 119 -25.21 6.72 -0.36
N ASN A 120 -25.73 7.88 0.05
CA ASN A 120 -25.07 9.18 -0.11
C ASN A 120 -24.48 9.74 1.20
N LEU A 121 -24.46 8.95 2.27
CA LEU A 121 -24.04 9.43 3.58
C LEU A 121 -22.52 9.68 3.67
N ILE A 122 -21.71 8.83 3.02
CA ILE A 122 -20.24 8.92 3.09
C ILE A 122 -19.68 9.64 1.88
N ARG A 123 -19.15 10.83 2.13
CA ARG A 123 -18.41 11.68 1.19
C ARG A 123 -16.91 11.37 1.15
N THR A 124 -16.17 12.07 0.30
CA THR A 124 -14.71 11.93 0.22
C THR A 124 -14.03 12.63 1.39
N ILE A 125 -12.78 12.27 1.69
CA ILE A 125 -12.03 12.90 2.81
C ILE A 125 -11.94 14.43 2.67
N GLY A 126 -11.84 14.94 1.43
CA GLY A 126 -11.76 16.39 1.17
C GLY A 126 -13.06 17.15 1.45
N ASP A 127 -14.19 16.46 1.55
CA ASP A 127 -15.48 17.06 1.90
C ASP A 127 -15.63 17.28 3.42
N TYR A 128 -14.70 16.76 4.22
CA TYR A 128 -14.72 16.85 5.69
C TYR A 128 -13.58 17.69 6.26
N VAL A 129 -12.45 17.77 5.56
CA VAL A 129 -11.22 18.41 6.06
C VAL A 129 -10.33 18.89 4.91
N ASP A 130 -9.64 20.03 5.09
CA ASP A 130 -8.60 20.45 4.15
C ASP A 130 -7.44 19.45 4.19
N ARG A 131 -7.25 18.75 3.07
CA ARG A 131 -6.24 17.69 2.99
C ARG A 131 -4.82 18.23 3.03
N LYS A 132 -4.57 19.42 2.52
CA LYS A 132 -3.22 20.00 2.44
C LYS A 132 -2.80 20.48 3.82
N GLU A 133 -3.68 21.22 4.48
CA GLU A 133 -3.46 21.74 5.83
C GLU A 133 -3.08 20.62 6.81
N HIS A 134 -3.79 19.49 6.75
CA HIS A 134 -3.56 18.37 7.65
C HIS A 134 -2.61 17.29 7.10
N GLY A 135 -1.92 17.52 5.97
CA GLY A 135 -0.97 16.56 5.40
C GLY A 135 -1.60 15.22 4.96
N LEU A 136 -2.88 15.24 4.58
CA LEU A 136 -3.67 14.07 4.18
C LEU A 136 -3.67 13.82 2.66
N VAL A 137 -2.91 14.61 1.89
CA VAL A 137 -2.71 14.38 0.47
C VAL A 137 -1.80 13.16 0.27
N ARG A 138 -2.28 12.16 -0.48
CA ARG A 138 -1.52 10.95 -0.76
C ARG A 138 -0.70 11.09 -2.03
N SER A 139 0.58 10.74 -1.96
CA SER A 139 1.35 10.40 -3.14
C SER A 139 1.31 8.90 -3.40
N TYR A 140 1.04 8.52 -4.65
CA TYR A 140 1.16 7.14 -5.14
C TYR A 140 2.50 6.88 -5.84
N VAL A 141 3.34 7.91 -5.93
CA VAL A 141 4.68 7.87 -6.52
C VAL A 141 5.69 7.95 -5.39
N THR A 142 6.63 7.00 -5.35
CA THR A 142 7.66 6.97 -4.32
C THR A 142 8.73 8.02 -4.62
N THR A 143 9.16 8.79 -3.63
CA THR A 143 10.28 9.74 -3.77
C THR A 143 11.55 9.24 -3.08
N THR A 144 11.46 8.15 -2.34
CA THR A 144 12.57 7.50 -1.65
C THR A 144 12.74 6.08 -2.19
N ASP A 145 13.98 5.63 -2.30
CA ASP A 145 14.25 4.24 -2.63
C ASP A 145 14.00 3.36 -1.40
N LYS A 146 13.22 2.30 -1.61
CA LYS A 146 12.82 1.32 -0.58
C LYS A 146 13.47 -0.05 -0.83
N SER A 147 14.31 -0.15 -1.86
CA SER A 147 15.13 -1.33 -2.13
C SER A 147 16.11 -1.58 -0.99
N TRP A 148 16.53 -2.82 -0.79
CA TRP A 148 17.56 -3.11 0.22
C TRP A 148 18.89 -2.50 -0.18
N SER A 149 19.28 -2.65 -1.45
CA SER A 149 20.51 -2.04 -1.99
C SER A 149 20.52 -0.52 -1.85
N GLY A 150 19.41 0.17 -2.12
CA GLY A 150 19.30 1.62 -1.94
C GLY A 150 19.36 2.10 -0.49
N ASN A 151 19.27 1.19 0.48
CA ASN A 151 19.45 1.46 1.90
C ASN A 151 20.75 0.83 2.45
N GLY A 152 21.69 0.45 1.57
CA GLY A 152 23.00 -0.07 1.95
C GLY A 152 23.00 -1.49 2.53
N ILE A 153 21.93 -2.26 2.30
CA ILE A 153 21.81 -3.63 2.83
C ILE A 153 22.15 -4.63 1.72
N ASP A 154 23.18 -5.43 1.96
CA ASP A 154 23.45 -6.62 1.16
C ASP A 154 22.41 -7.69 1.45
N ALA A 155 21.51 -7.91 0.48
CA ALA A 155 20.46 -8.90 0.58
C ALA A 155 20.99 -10.32 0.67
N THR A 156 22.07 -10.65 -0.04
CA THR A 156 22.63 -12.01 -0.04
C THR A 156 23.19 -12.34 1.33
N ALA A 157 24.04 -11.47 1.88
CA ALA A 157 24.62 -11.66 3.21
C ALA A 157 23.57 -11.71 4.32
N LYS A 158 22.62 -10.76 4.33
CA LYS A 158 21.57 -10.70 5.35
C LYS A 158 20.62 -11.90 5.28
N ILE A 159 20.30 -12.40 4.09
CA ILE A 159 19.47 -13.59 3.93
C ILE A 159 20.22 -14.85 4.36
N ALA A 160 21.53 -14.94 4.10
CA ALA A 160 22.37 -16.05 4.56
C ALA A 160 22.44 -16.11 6.10
N GLU A 161 22.62 -14.95 6.76
CA GLU A 161 22.58 -14.82 8.22
C GLU A 161 21.27 -15.35 8.81
N ILE A 162 20.13 -14.98 8.23
CA ILE A 162 18.81 -15.51 8.63
C ILE A 162 18.72 -17.01 8.36
N GLY A 163 19.30 -17.47 7.25
CA GLY A 163 19.26 -18.87 6.81
C GLY A 163 19.95 -19.84 7.74
N ALA A 164 20.93 -19.37 8.54
CA ALA A 164 21.62 -20.18 9.53
C ALA A 164 20.66 -20.75 10.61
N GLU A 165 19.63 -19.99 11.00
CA GLU A 165 18.62 -20.44 11.98
C GLU A 165 17.24 -20.68 11.36
N HIS A 166 16.89 -19.94 10.31
CA HIS A 166 15.54 -19.92 9.74
C HIS A 166 15.56 -20.17 8.22
N PRO A 167 15.95 -21.37 7.77
CA PRO A 167 16.14 -21.68 6.35
C PRO A 167 14.88 -21.44 5.50
N ARG A 168 13.69 -21.74 6.04
CA ARG A 168 12.40 -21.50 5.35
C ARG A 168 12.08 -20.01 5.19
N VAL A 169 12.43 -19.18 6.17
CA VAL A 169 12.26 -17.71 6.05
C VAL A 169 13.27 -17.15 5.05
N ALA A 170 14.51 -17.63 5.09
CA ALA A 170 15.56 -17.22 4.18
C ALA A 170 15.22 -17.54 2.72
N ILE A 171 14.78 -18.77 2.41
CA ILE A 171 14.42 -19.13 1.03
C ILE A 171 13.21 -18.32 0.53
N GLN A 172 12.26 -17.97 1.39
CA GLN A 172 11.14 -17.09 1.05
C GLN A 172 11.60 -15.65 0.77
N LEU A 173 12.64 -15.17 1.44
CA LEU A 173 13.29 -13.90 1.10
C LEU A 173 14.05 -14.00 -0.23
N LYS A 174 14.81 -15.10 -0.46
CA LYS A 174 15.49 -15.34 -1.74
C LYS A 174 14.51 -15.35 -2.92
N LEU A 175 13.36 -16.01 -2.78
CA LEU A 175 12.30 -16.01 -3.80
C LEU A 175 11.76 -14.60 -4.08
N GLN A 176 11.61 -13.76 -3.05
CA GLN A 176 11.21 -12.36 -3.22
C GLN A 176 12.30 -11.54 -3.93
N ALA A 177 13.57 -11.74 -3.60
CA ALA A 177 14.70 -11.08 -4.24
C ALA A 177 14.88 -11.52 -5.69
N ALA A 178 14.71 -12.82 -5.99
CA ALA A 178 14.97 -13.41 -7.29
C ALA A 178 13.83 -13.19 -8.31
N PHE A 179 12.58 -13.13 -7.86
CA PHE A 179 11.41 -13.09 -8.76
C PHE A 179 10.44 -11.95 -8.42
N GLY A 180 10.84 -11.05 -7.54
CA GLY A 180 10.01 -9.95 -7.08
C GLY A 180 8.70 -10.43 -6.44
N LEU A 181 8.63 -11.63 -5.86
CA LEU A 181 7.38 -12.16 -5.30
C LEU A 181 6.83 -11.27 -4.17
N ARG A 182 5.51 -11.29 -3.98
CA ARG A 182 4.91 -10.82 -2.73
C ARG A 182 5.13 -11.87 -1.65
N ILE A 183 5.03 -11.46 -0.38
CA ILE A 183 5.15 -12.35 0.78
C ILE A 183 4.24 -13.59 0.65
N GLU A 184 2.94 -13.42 0.38
CA GLU A 184 2.02 -14.57 0.21
C GLU A 184 2.36 -15.42 -1.01
N GLU A 185 2.83 -14.80 -2.10
CA GLU A 185 3.28 -15.53 -3.29
C GLU A 185 4.52 -16.38 -2.96
N SER A 186 5.49 -15.86 -2.20
CA SER A 186 6.66 -16.63 -1.76
C SER A 186 6.33 -17.75 -0.77
N PHE A 187 5.29 -17.58 0.04
CA PHE A 187 4.84 -18.58 1.01
C PHE A 187 4.14 -19.74 0.32
N SER A 188 3.35 -19.44 -0.71
CA SER A 188 2.44 -20.39 -1.35
C SER A 188 2.97 -20.96 -2.68
N LEU A 189 4.14 -20.52 -3.15
CA LEU A 189 4.72 -20.96 -4.42
C LEU A 189 4.84 -22.48 -4.48
N LYS A 190 4.26 -23.08 -5.53
CA LYS A 190 4.44 -24.50 -5.86
C LYS A 190 5.67 -24.66 -6.75
N VAL A 191 6.80 -25.00 -6.15
CA VAL A 191 8.09 -25.09 -6.87
C VAL A 191 8.03 -26.09 -8.03
N SER A 192 7.36 -27.22 -7.85
CA SER A 192 7.16 -28.22 -8.92
C SER A 192 6.37 -27.69 -10.13
N THR A 193 5.51 -26.69 -9.92
CA THR A 193 4.79 -26.02 -11.02
C THR A 193 5.67 -24.96 -11.67
N ALA A 194 6.45 -24.23 -10.87
CA ALA A 194 7.39 -23.21 -11.34
C ALA A 194 8.49 -23.79 -12.24
N LEU A 195 8.95 -25.01 -11.96
CA LEU A 195 10.02 -25.68 -12.72
C LEU A 195 9.56 -26.31 -14.05
N ARG A 196 8.26 -26.25 -14.39
CA ARG A 196 7.75 -26.80 -15.67
C ARG A 196 8.11 -25.96 -16.89
N ASN A 197 8.47 -24.69 -16.68
CA ASN A 197 8.91 -23.78 -17.73
C ASN A 197 10.14 -23.02 -17.21
N LEU A 198 11.25 -23.14 -17.93
CA LEU A 198 12.53 -22.56 -17.51
C LEU A 198 12.69 -21.09 -17.92
N ASP A 199 11.84 -20.60 -18.82
CA ASP A 199 11.85 -19.21 -19.26
C ASP A 199 10.99 -18.34 -18.34
N THR A 200 9.80 -18.85 -17.99
CA THR A 200 8.80 -18.10 -17.21
C THR A 200 8.15 -18.95 -16.11
N MET A 201 8.01 -18.35 -14.94
CA MET A 201 7.32 -18.93 -13.79
C MET A 201 5.92 -18.31 -13.67
N ARG A 202 4.91 -19.16 -13.74
CA ARG A 202 3.52 -18.76 -13.51
C ARG A 202 3.23 -18.67 -12.00
N VAL A 203 2.94 -17.45 -11.53
CA VAL A 203 2.58 -17.17 -10.13
C VAL A 203 1.06 -17.08 -10.02
N VAL A 204 0.46 -18.06 -9.34
CA VAL A 204 -1.01 -18.16 -9.15
C VAL A 204 -1.37 -18.05 -7.68
N ASP A 205 -0.75 -18.87 -6.84
CA ASP A 205 -1.03 -18.94 -5.42
C ASP A 205 -0.48 -17.73 -4.65
N GLY A 206 -1.20 -17.30 -3.62
CA GLY A 206 -0.84 -16.11 -2.84
C GLY A 206 -0.99 -14.76 -3.58
N THR A 207 -1.45 -14.78 -4.83
CA THR A 207 -1.62 -13.55 -5.62
C THR A 207 -2.72 -12.67 -5.04
N LYS A 208 -2.45 -11.36 -4.96
CA LYS A 208 -3.44 -10.40 -4.47
C LYS A 208 -4.64 -10.34 -5.42
N GLY A 209 -5.82 -10.71 -4.92
CA GLY A 209 -7.07 -10.69 -5.69
C GLY A 209 -7.21 -11.82 -6.71
N GLY A 210 -6.35 -12.85 -6.64
CA GLY A 210 -6.38 -14.03 -7.50
C GLY A 210 -5.97 -13.74 -8.94
N ARG A 211 -5.17 -12.70 -9.17
CA ARG A 211 -4.66 -12.35 -10.50
C ARG A 211 -3.32 -13.04 -10.72
N ALA A 212 -3.36 -14.10 -11.52
CA ALA A 212 -2.15 -14.77 -11.98
C ALA A 212 -1.27 -13.81 -12.79
N ARG A 213 0.05 -14.00 -12.73
CA ARG A 213 1.04 -13.29 -13.53
C ARG A 213 2.19 -14.23 -13.87
N GLU A 214 2.93 -13.88 -14.90
CA GLU A 214 4.17 -14.56 -15.26
C GLU A 214 5.36 -13.72 -14.83
N VAL A 215 6.45 -14.42 -14.50
CA VAL A 215 7.70 -13.82 -14.06
C VAL A 215 8.84 -14.48 -14.83
N PRO A 216 9.72 -13.71 -15.47
CA PRO A 216 10.93 -14.28 -16.07
C PRO A 216 11.76 -14.99 -15.01
N VAL A 217 12.19 -16.22 -15.30
CA VAL A 217 13.02 -17.01 -14.38
C VAL A 217 14.51 -16.67 -14.57
N GLN A 218 14.93 -16.46 -15.83
CA GLN A 218 16.31 -16.07 -16.19
C GLN A 218 17.35 -16.99 -15.52
N LEU A 219 18.55 -16.47 -15.22
CA LEU A 219 19.67 -17.18 -14.58
C LEU A 219 19.45 -17.48 -13.08
N ARG A 220 18.20 -17.52 -12.60
CA ARG A 220 17.86 -17.63 -11.17
C ARG A 220 17.25 -18.98 -10.79
N LEU A 221 17.39 -19.98 -11.65
CA LEU A 221 16.92 -21.36 -11.44
C LEU A 221 17.45 -22.00 -10.16
N ALA A 222 18.70 -21.68 -9.76
CA ALA A 222 19.29 -22.20 -8.53
C ALA A 222 18.42 -21.92 -7.28
N VAL A 223 17.77 -20.75 -7.22
CA VAL A 223 16.87 -20.40 -6.11
C VAL A 223 15.64 -21.30 -6.06
N LEU A 224 15.12 -21.75 -7.21
CA LEU A 224 14.03 -22.72 -7.26
C LEU A 224 14.51 -24.10 -6.83
N GLY A 225 15.74 -24.49 -7.16
CA GLY A 225 16.36 -25.73 -6.66
C GLY A 225 16.49 -25.75 -5.14
N GLU A 226 17.02 -24.67 -4.54
CA GLU A 226 17.06 -24.51 -3.08
C GLU A 226 15.66 -24.55 -2.45
N ALA A 227 14.68 -23.91 -3.10
CA ALA A 227 13.30 -23.93 -2.63
C ALA A 227 12.69 -25.34 -2.67
N ALA A 228 12.99 -26.13 -3.70
CA ALA A 228 12.52 -27.51 -3.84
C ALA A 228 12.96 -28.38 -2.66
N ALA A 229 14.21 -28.21 -2.19
CA ALA A 229 14.74 -28.93 -1.04
C ALA A 229 14.03 -28.61 0.29
N LEU A 230 13.34 -27.47 0.37
CA LEU A 230 12.63 -27.01 1.56
C LEU A 230 11.10 -27.05 1.40
N VAL A 231 10.57 -27.62 0.33
CA VAL A 231 9.12 -27.77 0.16
C VAL A 231 8.57 -28.72 1.22
N ASP A 232 7.48 -28.32 1.87
CA ASP A 232 6.67 -29.21 2.68
C ASP A 232 5.93 -30.21 1.76
N PRO A 233 6.03 -31.53 1.96
CA PRO A 233 5.44 -32.52 1.04
C PRO A 233 3.92 -32.45 0.94
N SER A 234 3.23 -32.09 2.04
CA SER A 234 1.77 -32.03 2.06
C SER A 234 1.26 -30.78 1.37
N SER A 235 1.87 -29.64 1.66
CA SER A 235 1.45 -28.38 1.06
C SER A 235 2.00 -28.20 -0.35
N GLY A 236 3.16 -28.77 -0.68
CA GLY A 236 3.88 -28.49 -1.93
C GLY A 236 4.47 -27.08 -2.01
N SER A 237 4.57 -26.38 -0.88
CA SER A 237 5.15 -25.03 -0.77
C SER A 237 6.21 -24.94 0.32
N THR A 238 6.94 -23.83 0.42
CA THR A 238 7.97 -23.63 1.46
C THR A 238 7.38 -23.36 2.86
N THR A 239 6.07 -23.12 2.95
CA THR A 239 5.36 -22.97 4.23
C THR A 239 5.08 -24.35 4.84
N PRO A 240 5.49 -24.61 6.10
CA PRO A 240 5.16 -25.88 6.77
C PRO A 240 3.65 -26.08 6.90
N ALA A 241 3.18 -27.31 6.70
CA ALA A 241 1.75 -27.64 6.78
C ALA A 241 1.17 -27.50 8.21
N SER A 242 2.02 -27.49 9.23
CA SER A 242 1.63 -27.25 10.63
C SER A 242 1.18 -25.82 10.92
N TYR A 243 1.40 -24.88 10.00
CA TYR A 243 0.98 -23.49 10.15
C TYR A 243 -0.15 -23.13 9.19
N SER A 244 -1.14 -22.38 9.66
CA SER A 244 -1.93 -21.54 8.77
C SER A 244 -1.07 -20.42 8.18
N ILE A 245 -1.47 -19.86 7.03
CA ILE A 245 -0.77 -18.73 6.40
C ILE A 245 -0.66 -17.52 7.34
N ASN A 246 -1.64 -17.31 8.22
CA ASN A 246 -1.63 -16.21 9.17
C ASN A 246 -0.64 -16.44 10.32
N GLU A 247 -0.58 -17.65 10.85
CA GLU A 247 0.40 -18.02 11.88
C GLU A 247 1.81 -17.99 11.29
N TRP A 248 2.02 -18.56 10.09
CA TRP A 248 3.31 -18.51 9.41
C TRP A 248 3.77 -17.08 9.15
N ARG A 249 2.84 -16.19 8.73
CA ARG A 249 3.13 -14.77 8.59
C ARG A 249 3.57 -14.13 9.90
N SER A 250 2.94 -14.49 11.01
CA SER A 250 3.28 -13.95 12.33
C SER A 250 4.67 -14.40 12.75
N HIS A 251 4.98 -15.69 12.57
CA HIS A 251 6.32 -16.25 12.76
C HIS A 251 7.36 -15.54 11.88
N TYR A 252 7.11 -15.46 10.56
CA TYR A 252 7.96 -14.77 9.59
C TYR A 252 8.24 -13.32 9.99
N ASN A 253 7.22 -12.56 10.41
CA ASN A 253 7.41 -11.19 10.87
C ASN A 253 8.21 -11.11 12.18
N GLY A 254 8.04 -12.08 13.08
CA GLY A 254 8.85 -12.22 14.30
C GLY A 254 10.32 -12.41 13.97
N VAL A 255 10.63 -13.32 13.04
CA VAL A 255 11.99 -13.52 12.52
C VAL A 255 12.53 -12.24 11.90
N LEU A 256 11.80 -11.59 10.99
CA LEU A 256 12.26 -10.32 10.40
C LEU A 256 12.55 -9.25 11.46
N ARG A 257 11.75 -9.17 12.52
CA ARG A 257 12.01 -8.24 13.65
C ARG A 257 13.27 -8.59 14.41
N LYS A 258 13.53 -9.87 14.70
CA LYS A 258 14.76 -10.35 15.34
C LYS A 258 16.01 -9.87 14.59
N TYR A 259 15.98 -9.90 13.26
CA TYR A 259 17.09 -9.47 12.40
C TYR A 259 17.03 -7.99 11.97
N GLY A 260 16.21 -7.17 12.63
CA GLY A 260 16.17 -5.72 12.37
C GLY A 260 15.42 -5.30 11.10
N ILE A 261 14.80 -6.21 10.36
CA ILE A 261 14.09 -5.96 9.09
C ILE A 261 12.70 -5.38 9.37
N TYR A 262 12.67 -4.12 9.77
CA TYR A 262 11.48 -3.30 9.92
C TYR A 262 11.85 -1.81 9.82
N LYS A 263 10.87 -0.95 9.54
CA LYS A 263 11.09 0.48 9.25
C LYS A 263 11.90 1.25 10.29
N LYS A 264 11.73 0.96 11.59
CA LYS A 264 12.48 1.63 12.68
C LYS A 264 13.82 0.94 13.01
N GLY A 265 14.04 -0.27 12.49
CA GLY A 265 15.31 -0.99 12.61
C GLY A 265 16.20 -0.57 11.45
N LEU A 266 16.46 -1.48 10.53
CA LEU A 266 17.30 -1.26 9.34
C LEU A 266 16.65 -0.37 8.26
N GLY A 267 15.56 0.34 8.54
CA GLY A 267 14.87 1.19 7.57
C GLY A 267 14.10 0.44 6.46
N VAL A 268 14.29 -0.87 6.33
CA VAL A 268 13.70 -1.70 5.26
C VAL A 268 12.62 -2.66 5.76
N THR A 269 11.92 -3.26 4.80
CA THR A 269 11.02 -4.40 5.02
C THR A 269 11.31 -5.44 3.95
N SER A 270 10.85 -6.69 4.11
CA SER A 270 11.02 -7.71 3.05
C SER A 270 10.41 -7.28 1.71
N HIS A 271 9.34 -6.47 1.72
CA HIS A 271 8.78 -5.92 0.49
C HIS A 271 9.77 -5.06 -0.31
N GLY A 272 10.80 -4.52 0.35
CA GLY A 272 11.90 -3.81 -0.29
C GLY A 272 12.66 -4.66 -1.33
N LEU A 273 12.74 -5.98 -1.14
CA LEU A 273 13.32 -6.90 -2.14
C LEU A 273 12.53 -6.88 -3.45
N ARG A 274 11.20 -6.77 -3.36
CA ARG A 274 10.36 -6.61 -4.55
C ARG A 274 10.54 -5.24 -5.22
N HIS A 275 10.73 -4.17 -4.43
CA HIS A 275 11.10 -2.87 -5.00
C HIS A 275 12.40 -2.99 -5.80
N GLN A 276 13.41 -3.62 -5.19
CA GLN A 276 14.70 -3.85 -5.80
C GLN A 276 14.59 -4.62 -7.12
N TRP A 277 13.91 -5.77 -7.10
CA TRP A 277 13.73 -6.60 -8.29
C TRP A 277 13.06 -5.84 -9.45
N LEU A 278 12.01 -5.06 -9.17
CA LEU A 278 11.31 -4.31 -10.21
C LEU A 278 12.17 -3.17 -10.79
N GLN A 279 13.02 -2.56 -9.96
CA GLN A 279 13.97 -1.54 -10.41
C GLN A 279 15.09 -2.15 -11.27
N GLU A 280 15.63 -3.31 -10.85
CA GLU A 280 16.62 -4.06 -11.61
C GLU A 280 16.04 -4.53 -12.95
N TYR A 281 14.82 -5.06 -12.95
CA TYR A 281 14.15 -5.50 -14.18
C TYR A 281 13.89 -4.34 -15.14
N TYR A 282 13.49 -3.17 -14.62
CA TYR A 282 13.43 -1.96 -15.43
C TYR A 282 14.79 -1.61 -16.04
N LYS A 283 15.88 -1.70 -15.27
CA LYS A 283 17.24 -1.46 -15.76
C LYS A 283 17.66 -2.45 -16.83
N THR A 284 17.35 -3.75 -16.69
CA THR A 284 17.68 -4.75 -17.72
C THR A 284 16.98 -4.46 -19.04
N LEU A 285 15.77 -3.91 -18.99
CA LEU A 285 14.98 -3.57 -20.19
C LEU A 285 15.44 -2.27 -20.86
N THR A 286 15.99 -1.33 -20.10
CA THR A 286 16.24 0.04 -20.57
C THR A 286 17.70 0.46 -20.61
N GLY A 287 18.59 -0.31 -19.99
CA GLY A 287 19.99 0.04 -19.79
C GLY A 287 20.26 1.12 -18.73
N VAL A 288 19.22 1.75 -18.16
CA VAL A 288 19.37 2.84 -17.19
C VAL A 288 18.69 2.51 -15.87
N ASP A 289 19.18 3.11 -14.78
CA ASP A 289 18.55 2.94 -13.47
C ASP A 289 17.11 3.47 -13.45
N ALA A 290 16.30 2.94 -12.52
CA ALA A 290 14.95 3.45 -12.31
C ALA A 290 14.97 4.93 -11.87
N PRO A 291 13.94 5.73 -12.16
CA PRO A 291 13.91 7.15 -11.77
C PRO A 291 14.20 7.39 -10.28
N VAL A 292 13.65 6.56 -9.38
CA VAL A 292 13.90 6.67 -7.92
C VAL A 292 15.37 6.52 -7.53
N LYS A 293 16.18 5.86 -8.37
CA LYS A 293 17.63 5.69 -8.22
C LYS A 293 18.44 6.74 -9.00
N GLY A 294 17.80 7.76 -9.56
CA GLY A 294 18.48 8.85 -10.28
C GLY A 294 18.82 8.53 -11.74
N GLY A 295 18.22 7.48 -12.32
CA GLY A 295 18.43 7.17 -13.73
C GLY A 295 17.99 8.32 -14.65
N LYS A 296 18.66 8.40 -15.82
CA LYS A 296 18.36 9.43 -16.82
C LYS A 296 17.05 9.14 -17.55
N ALA A 297 16.39 10.21 -17.99
CA ALA A 297 15.21 10.08 -18.84
C ALA A 297 15.57 9.40 -20.17
N LEU A 298 14.69 8.52 -20.63
CA LEU A 298 14.82 7.78 -21.89
C LEU A 298 13.93 8.41 -22.95
N ASP A 299 14.07 7.92 -24.18
CA ASP A 299 13.02 8.06 -25.17
C ASP A 299 11.67 7.57 -24.63
N LEU A 300 10.59 8.24 -25.05
CA LEU A 300 9.26 8.03 -24.52
C LEU A 300 8.72 6.63 -24.82
N GLU A 301 9.03 6.08 -26.00
CA GLU A 301 8.52 4.78 -26.42
C GLU A 301 9.24 3.65 -25.69
N ALA A 302 10.58 3.72 -25.61
CA ALA A 302 11.38 2.79 -24.81
C ALA A 302 10.93 2.78 -23.33
N HIS A 303 10.66 3.97 -22.75
CA HIS A 303 10.14 4.06 -21.38
C HIS A 303 8.76 3.41 -21.24
N ARG A 304 7.84 3.62 -22.19
CA ARG A 304 6.49 3.03 -22.15
C ARG A 304 6.53 1.51 -22.22
N GLN A 305 7.34 0.94 -23.12
CA GLN A 305 7.48 -0.50 -23.26
C GLN A 305 8.05 -1.13 -21.99
N ALA A 306 9.09 -0.52 -21.40
CA ALA A 306 9.64 -0.98 -20.14
C ALA A 306 8.62 -0.90 -18.98
N ILE A 307 7.84 0.18 -18.91
CA ILE A 307 6.77 0.31 -17.91
C ILE A 307 5.71 -0.78 -18.09
N GLN A 308 5.33 -1.11 -19.33
CA GLN A 308 4.36 -2.17 -19.60
C GLN A 308 4.88 -3.53 -19.13
N ALA A 309 6.11 -3.89 -19.48
CA ALA A 309 6.75 -5.13 -18.99
C ALA A 309 6.81 -5.18 -17.46
N VAL A 310 7.16 -4.06 -16.80
CA VAL A 310 7.15 -3.96 -15.33
C VAL A 310 5.74 -4.10 -14.74
N VAL A 311 4.69 -3.58 -15.40
CA VAL A 311 3.30 -3.74 -14.97
C VAL A 311 2.91 -5.21 -14.98
N GLU A 312 3.19 -5.91 -16.07
CA GLU A 312 2.88 -7.33 -16.26
C GLU A 312 3.63 -8.17 -15.25
N ALA A 313 4.95 -7.98 -15.17
CA ALA A 313 5.80 -8.62 -14.18
C ALA A 313 5.34 -8.30 -12.76
N ALA A 314 4.84 -7.11 -12.46
CA ALA A 314 4.29 -6.79 -11.14
C ALA A 314 2.90 -7.41 -10.87
N GLY A 315 2.21 -7.93 -11.88
CA GLY A 315 0.79 -8.31 -11.81
C GLY A 315 -0.12 -7.12 -11.55
N HIS A 316 0.26 -5.95 -12.06
CA HIS A 316 -0.52 -4.72 -11.96
C HIS A 316 -1.52 -4.59 -13.11
N SER A 317 -2.54 -3.77 -12.90
CA SER A 317 -3.62 -3.54 -13.87
C SER A 317 -3.52 -2.19 -14.58
N LYS A 318 -2.60 -1.32 -14.16
CA LYS A 318 -2.45 0.06 -14.62
C LYS A 318 -0.98 0.46 -14.52
N ALA A 319 -0.48 1.15 -15.54
CA ALA A 319 0.87 1.72 -15.59
C ALA A 319 1.18 2.60 -14.38
N SER A 320 0.25 3.46 -13.96
CA SER A 320 0.46 4.38 -12.83
C SER A 320 0.85 3.71 -11.50
N LYS A 321 0.57 2.41 -11.34
CA LYS A 321 0.96 1.66 -10.13
C LYS A 321 2.45 1.34 -10.06
N THR A 322 3.21 1.45 -11.16
CA THR A 322 4.67 1.25 -11.16
C THR A 322 5.38 2.39 -10.44
N GLY A 323 4.79 3.59 -10.40
CA GLY A 323 5.34 4.76 -9.69
C GLY A 323 5.60 4.51 -8.21
N ALA A 324 4.92 3.54 -7.59
CA ALA A 324 5.19 3.12 -6.22
C ALA A 324 6.55 2.43 -6.06
N TYR A 325 7.10 1.82 -7.12
CA TYR A 325 8.38 1.12 -7.12
C TYR A 325 9.49 1.89 -7.84
N LEU A 326 9.16 2.49 -8.99
CA LEU A 326 10.13 3.14 -9.89
C LEU A 326 10.20 4.66 -9.73
N SER A 327 9.21 5.29 -9.09
CA SER A 327 8.94 6.73 -9.20
C SER A 327 8.53 7.14 -10.63
N THR A 328 8.54 8.44 -10.91
CA THR A 328 8.45 9.04 -12.24
C THR A 328 9.54 10.10 -12.37
N PHE A 329 10.08 10.32 -13.57
CA PHE A 329 11.11 11.35 -13.78
C PHE A 329 10.64 12.74 -13.32
N SER A 330 9.37 13.08 -13.58
CA SER A 330 8.79 14.35 -13.15
C SER A 330 8.67 14.48 -11.62
N ALA A 331 8.37 13.40 -10.91
CA ALA A 331 8.34 13.42 -9.44
C ALA A 331 9.74 13.57 -8.85
N MET A 332 10.74 12.90 -9.42
CA MET A 332 12.13 13.03 -8.97
C MET A 332 12.69 14.43 -9.26
N ALA A 333 12.48 14.96 -10.46
CA ALA A 333 12.85 16.32 -10.81
C ALA A 333 12.13 17.40 -9.97
N ARG A 334 10.96 17.09 -9.38
CA ARG A 334 10.28 17.97 -8.41
C ARG A 334 10.83 17.83 -7.00
N LYS A 335 11.28 16.63 -6.62
CA LYS A 335 11.86 16.36 -5.30
C LYS A 335 13.14 17.16 -5.08
N ASP A 336 13.96 17.30 -6.12
CA ASP A 336 15.24 17.99 -6.06
C ASP A 336 15.11 19.52 -6.11
N LYS A 337 13.89 20.04 -6.32
CA LYS A 337 13.63 21.48 -6.33
C LYS A 337 13.35 22.01 -4.91
N PRO A 338 13.78 23.24 -4.59
CA PRO A 338 13.45 23.90 -3.33
C PRO A 338 11.93 23.92 -3.10
N GLN A 339 11.49 23.47 -1.93
CA GLN A 339 10.09 23.59 -1.51
C GLN A 339 9.88 24.94 -0.84
N VAL A 340 9.47 25.92 -1.64
CA VAL A 340 9.21 27.29 -1.19
C VAL A 340 7.71 27.48 -0.98
N ASN A 341 7.32 27.93 0.20
CA ASN A 341 5.93 28.27 0.50
C ASN A 341 5.64 29.76 0.14
N PRO A 342 4.35 30.18 0.10
CA PRO A 342 3.99 31.56 -0.24
C PRO A 342 4.59 32.62 0.68
N ASP A 343 4.79 32.31 1.97
CA ASP A 343 5.33 33.24 2.97
C ASP A 343 6.83 33.48 2.74
N GLN A 344 7.60 32.40 2.54
CA GLN A 344 9.01 32.45 2.16
C GLN A 344 9.22 33.21 0.84
N ALA A 345 8.31 33.06 -0.11
CA ALA A 345 8.34 33.83 -1.36
C ALA A 345 8.17 35.35 -1.12
N LYS A 346 7.31 35.73 -0.17
CA LYS A 346 7.11 37.13 0.23
C LYS A 346 8.31 37.67 1.01
N GLU A 347 8.82 36.92 1.99
CA GLU A 347 10.01 37.28 2.76
C GLU A 347 11.22 37.49 1.85
N ALA A 348 11.46 36.58 0.90
CA ALA A 348 12.54 36.72 -0.08
C ALA A 348 12.35 37.93 -1.00
N LEU A 349 11.11 38.29 -1.33
CA LEU A 349 10.81 39.49 -2.11
C LEU A 349 11.12 40.77 -1.32
N VAL A 350 10.78 40.81 -0.04
CA VAL A 350 11.10 41.92 0.87
C VAL A 350 12.61 42.06 1.02
N ALA A 351 13.32 40.97 1.31
CA ALA A 351 14.77 40.95 1.43
C ALA A 351 15.50 41.36 0.12
N ALA A 352 14.88 41.10 -1.03
CA ALA A 352 15.38 41.53 -2.33
C ALA A 352 15.00 42.96 -2.72
N GLY A 353 14.38 43.75 -1.83
CA GLY A 353 13.94 45.12 -2.11
C GLY A 353 12.89 45.20 -3.22
N GLY A 354 11.99 44.21 -3.30
CA GLY A 354 10.98 44.11 -4.37
C GLY A 354 11.50 43.56 -5.70
N ASN A 355 12.80 43.24 -5.81
CA ASN A 355 13.36 42.65 -7.02
C ASN A 355 13.01 41.15 -7.13
N LYS A 356 12.01 40.85 -7.96
CA LYS A 356 11.50 39.50 -8.20
C LYS A 356 12.53 38.54 -8.83
N ALA A 357 13.49 39.03 -9.60
CA ALA A 357 14.54 38.18 -10.18
C ALA A 357 15.53 37.74 -9.11
N LYS A 358 16.00 38.69 -8.29
CA LYS A 358 16.90 38.43 -7.16
C LYS A 358 16.24 37.54 -6.10
N ALA A 359 14.95 37.75 -5.81
CA ALA A 359 14.18 36.90 -4.90
C ALA A 359 14.05 35.46 -5.42
N ALA A 360 13.73 35.27 -6.71
CA ALA A 360 13.63 33.94 -7.31
C ALA A 360 14.98 33.21 -7.31
N GLN A 361 16.07 33.92 -7.61
CA GLN A 361 17.43 33.37 -7.58
C GLN A 361 17.84 32.96 -6.16
N ALA A 362 17.58 33.80 -5.15
CA ALA A 362 17.86 33.51 -3.75
C ALA A 362 17.11 32.25 -3.26
N LEU A 363 15.91 32.04 -3.78
CA LEU A 363 15.07 30.88 -3.46
C LEU A 363 15.37 29.64 -4.33
N GLY A 364 16.25 29.74 -5.34
CA GLY A 364 16.54 28.64 -6.26
C GLY A 364 15.35 28.19 -7.10
N ILE A 365 14.39 29.09 -7.37
CA ILE A 365 13.18 28.82 -8.15
C ILE A 365 13.10 29.70 -9.40
N SER A 366 12.25 29.32 -10.36
CA SER A 366 12.00 30.18 -11.52
C SER A 366 11.17 31.42 -11.15
N ARG A 367 11.34 32.54 -11.88
CA ARG A 367 10.51 33.74 -11.68
C ARG A 367 9.00 33.43 -11.79
N GLN A 368 8.59 32.58 -12.73
CA GLN A 368 7.19 32.15 -12.87
C GLN A 368 6.70 31.33 -11.66
N ALA A 369 7.58 30.59 -10.97
CA ALA A 369 7.21 29.91 -9.73
C ALA A 369 7.01 30.93 -8.60
N LEU A 370 7.88 31.94 -8.49
CA LEU A 370 7.75 33.03 -7.52
C LEU A 370 6.43 33.79 -7.70
N TYR A 371 6.07 34.20 -8.92
CA TYR A 371 4.79 34.89 -9.18
C TYR A 371 3.59 34.08 -8.68
N ARG A 372 3.51 32.79 -9.03
CA ARG A 372 2.43 31.90 -8.60
C ARG A 372 2.36 31.69 -7.09
N LEU A 373 3.46 31.88 -6.36
CA LEU A 373 3.49 31.82 -4.90
C LEU A 373 2.98 33.12 -4.29
N LEU A 374 3.39 34.26 -4.84
CA LEU A 374 2.92 35.58 -4.41
C LEU A 374 1.42 35.78 -4.66
N ASP A 375 0.92 35.34 -5.82
CA ASP A 375 -0.53 35.39 -6.14
C ASP A 375 -1.34 34.55 -5.14
N ARG A 376 -0.79 33.38 -4.74
CA ARG A 376 -1.41 32.52 -3.73
C ARG A 376 -1.39 33.14 -2.33
N HIS A 377 -0.32 33.83 -1.97
CA HIS A 377 -0.26 34.58 -0.72
C HIS A 377 -1.33 35.70 -0.71
N GLN A 378 -1.50 36.42 -1.82
CA GLN A 378 -2.50 37.47 -1.92
C GLN A 378 -3.94 36.93 -1.88
N ALA A 379 -4.18 35.77 -2.48
CA ALA A 379 -5.48 35.09 -2.41
C ALA A 379 -5.78 34.52 -1.02
N GLY A 380 -4.77 34.01 -0.29
CA GLY A 380 -4.93 33.49 1.07
C GLY A 380 -5.15 34.56 2.14
N GLY A 381 -4.78 35.82 1.87
CA GLY A 381 -5.09 36.97 2.72
C GLY A 381 -6.49 37.58 2.51
N LYS A 382 -7.27 37.04 1.55
CA LYS A 382 -8.68 37.41 1.30
C LYS A 382 -9.61 36.34 1.85
N SER A 383 -9.53 36.07 3.14
CA SER A 383 -10.60 35.42 3.89
C SER A 383 -11.11 36.43 4.93
N VAL A 384 -12.27 37.00 4.64
CA VAL A 384 -13.15 37.66 5.62
C VAL A 384 -14.12 36.60 6.13
#